data_AF-G3MMD1-F1
#
_entry.id   AF-G3MMD1-F1
#
_cell.length_a   1.000
_cell.length_b   1.000
_cell.length_c   1.000
_cell.angle_alpha   90.00
_cell.angle_beta   90.00
_cell.angle_gamma   90.00
#
_symmetry.space_group_name_H-M   'P 1'
#
loop_
_entity.id
_entity.type
_entity.pdbx_description
1 polymer ?
#
loop_
_entity_poly.entity_id
_entity_poly.type
_entity_poly.pdbx_seq_one_letter_code
_entity_poly.pdbx_strand_id
1 'polypeptide(L)'
;MPRRTVAMWTALGIGTVVVVSFATTALLRKRKRTKAKRVIDTVLELQKPCIRMKDPERVEELVCKLIKGGPKKLQVVTDFDYTISRSHYNGKPCQSTHCALESSSLIPEENRVQLRRIQEKYHPIEMDPHMSTADKIPHMVEWYSQSHAILMNSDVKKSDFPKLVADSNIMLRDGCESFFEMLHEHQIPTLVFSAGLGDILEEALKHYQCHFPNMKFISNYLQFDEEGNITGFKGELIHMYNKNHCHVNSPEYYQAVKEKTNILLLGDSLGDLDMLAGSQLQEVVLRIGFLNAKIEERLPQFLNSFDIVLIDDQTMDVVNGILRKIIY
;
A
#
# COMPACT_ATOMS: atom_id res chain seq x y z
N MET A 1 -34.97 -50.35 -80.18
CA MET A 1 -33.66 -49.70 -79.89
C MET A 1 -33.43 -48.57 -80.89
N PRO A 2 -32.57 -47.58 -80.61
CA PRO A 2 -32.16 -47.03 -79.30
C PRO A 2 -32.99 -45.73 -79.09
N ARG A 3 -32.60 -44.61 -78.46
CA ARG A 3 -31.64 -44.27 -77.38
C ARG A 3 -32.30 -43.12 -76.58
N ARG A 4 -32.24 -43.10 -75.25
CA ARG A 4 -32.62 -41.92 -74.44
C ARG A 4 -31.35 -41.25 -73.91
N THR A 5 -31.20 -39.94 -74.14
CA THR A 5 -30.21 -39.10 -73.47
C THR A 5 -30.80 -38.58 -72.16
N VAL A 6 -30.27 -39.06 -71.03
CA VAL A 6 -30.61 -38.52 -69.71
C VAL A 6 -29.67 -37.34 -69.43
N ALA A 7 -30.24 -36.17 -69.13
CA ALA A 7 -29.46 -35.00 -68.75
C ALA A 7 -28.86 -35.20 -67.35
N MET A 8 -27.54 -35.36 -67.28
CA MET A 8 -26.82 -35.46 -66.02
C MET A 8 -26.59 -34.07 -65.44
N TRP A 9 -27.59 -33.55 -64.70
CA TRP A 9 -27.40 -32.36 -63.89
C TRP A 9 -26.42 -32.68 -62.76
N THR A 10 -25.25 -32.05 -62.81
CA THR A 10 -24.14 -32.33 -61.90
C THR A 10 -24.46 -31.86 -60.48
N ALA A 11 -24.28 -32.76 -59.51
CA ALA A 11 -24.52 -32.51 -58.10
C ALA A 11 -23.43 -31.64 -57.43
N LEU A 12 -23.05 -30.51 -58.06
CA LEU A 12 -22.00 -29.60 -57.59
C LEU A 12 -22.51 -28.48 -56.65
N GLY A 13 -23.83 -28.28 -56.56
CA GLY A 13 -24.42 -27.11 -55.88
C GLY A 13 -24.60 -27.21 -54.36
N ILE A 14 -24.64 -28.43 -53.79
CA ILE A 14 -25.03 -28.60 -52.37
C ILE A 14 -23.80 -28.65 -51.45
N GLY A 15 -22.76 -29.40 -51.81
CA GLY A 15 -21.56 -29.54 -50.98
C GLY A 15 -20.81 -28.21 -50.79
N THR A 16 -20.72 -27.39 -51.83
CA THR A 16 -20.08 -26.08 -51.81
C THR A 16 -20.82 -25.08 -50.91
N VAL A 17 -22.16 -25.00 -51.00
CA VAL A 17 -22.98 -24.11 -50.15
C VAL A 17 -22.91 -24.53 -48.68
N VAL A 18 -22.95 -25.83 -48.37
CA VAL A 18 -22.82 -26.31 -46.99
C VAL A 18 -21.42 -26.02 -46.43
N VAL A 19 -20.35 -26.28 -47.19
CA VAL A 19 -18.97 -25.99 -46.75
C VAL A 19 -18.73 -24.49 -46.57
N VAL A 20 -19.24 -23.62 -47.44
CA VAL A 20 -19.15 -22.16 -47.27
C VAL A 20 -19.95 -21.71 -46.04
N SER A 21 -21.13 -22.27 -45.78
CA SER A 21 -21.94 -21.97 -44.58
C SER A 21 -21.25 -22.40 -43.28
N PHE A 22 -20.68 -23.61 -43.22
CA PHE A 22 -19.87 -24.03 -42.08
C PHE A 22 -18.57 -23.24 -41.93
N ALA A 23 -17.87 -22.90 -43.02
CA ALA A 23 -16.64 -22.11 -42.98
C ALA A 23 -16.91 -20.67 -42.49
N THR A 24 -17.95 -20.02 -43.01
CA THR A 24 -18.38 -18.69 -42.55
C THR A 24 -18.86 -18.72 -41.10
N THR A 25 -19.62 -19.73 -40.69
CA THR A 25 -20.05 -19.90 -39.30
C THR A 25 -18.87 -20.18 -38.36
N ALA A 26 -17.85 -20.93 -38.80
CA ALA A 26 -16.61 -21.18 -38.06
C ALA A 26 -15.70 -19.94 -38.00
N LEU A 27 -15.61 -19.14 -39.07
CA LEU A 27 -14.91 -17.86 -39.10
C LEU A 27 -15.60 -16.80 -38.23
N LEU A 28 -16.93 -16.75 -38.24
CA LEU A 28 -17.75 -15.90 -37.36
C LEU A 28 -17.63 -16.34 -35.89
N ARG A 29 -17.62 -17.65 -35.60
CA ARG A 29 -17.33 -18.19 -34.26
C ARG A 29 -15.88 -17.88 -33.82
N LYS A 30 -14.89 -17.98 -34.72
CA LYS A 30 -13.50 -17.55 -34.42
C LYS A 30 -13.41 -16.04 -34.12
N ARG A 31 -14.18 -15.19 -34.83
CA ARG A 31 -14.26 -13.73 -34.56
C ARG A 31 -15.06 -13.36 -33.31
N LYS A 32 -15.81 -14.29 -32.70
CA LYS A 32 -16.51 -14.11 -31.41
C LYS A 32 -15.99 -15.03 -30.29
N ARG A 33 -14.69 -15.38 -30.30
CA ARG A 33 -14.00 -15.60 -29.02
C ARG A 33 -13.86 -14.25 -28.33
N THR A 34 -14.80 -13.95 -27.43
CA THR A 34 -14.61 -12.88 -26.43
C THR A 34 -13.25 -13.12 -25.79
N LYS A 35 -12.36 -12.11 -25.86
CA LYS A 35 -11.06 -12.20 -25.17
C LYS A 35 -11.37 -12.51 -23.71
N ALA A 36 -10.77 -13.57 -23.16
CA ALA A 36 -11.05 -13.96 -21.78
C ALA A 36 -10.79 -12.72 -20.90
N LYS A 37 -11.80 -12.30 -20.15
CA LYS A 37 -11.73 -11.07 -19.36
C LYS A 37 -10.65 -11.27 -18.30
N ARG A 38 -9.64 -10.40 -18.25
CA ARG A 38 -8.56 -10.49 -17.27
C ARG A 38 -9.13 -10.31 -15.88
N VAL A 39 -8.53 -10.91 -14.87
CA VAL A 39 -8.94 -10.77 -13.48
C VAL A 39 -8.91 -9.30 -13.06
N ILE A 40 -7.87 -8.55 -13.45
CA ILE A 40 -7.78 -7.10 -13.18
C ILE A 40 -8.91 -6.29 -13.85
N ASP A 41 -9.44 -6.75 -14.99
CA ASP A 41 -10.61 -6.11 -15.62
C ASP A 41 -11.91 -6.39 -14.80
N THR A 42 -11.90 -7.39 -13.90
CA THR A 42 -13.03 -7.72 -13.00
C THR A 42 -12.97 -7.05 -11.62
N VAL A 43 -11.88 -6.33 -11.33
CA VAL A 43 -11.78 -5.41 -10.20
C VAL A 43 -12.14 -4.03 -10.76
N LEU A 44 -13.35 -3.54 -10.44
CA LEU A 44 -13.88 -2.31 -11.03
C LEU A 44 -13.10 -1.08 -10.57
N GLU A 45 -12.56 -1.15 -9.37
CA GLU A 45 -11.76 -0.15 -8.70
C GLU A 45 -10.44 0.13 -9.46
N LEU A 46 -9.90 -0.87 -10.17
CA LEU A 46 -8.72 -0.70 -11.04
C LEU A 46 -9.02 0.06 -12.34
N GLN A 47 -10.29 0.36 -12.63
CA GLN A 47 -10.69 1.16 -13.79
C GLN A 47 -10.80 2.67 -13.47
N LYS A 48 -10.54 3.09 -12.20
CA LYS A 48 -10.55 4.51 -11.81
C LYS A 48 -9.49 5.31 -12.60
N PRO A 49 -9.75 6.59 -12.94
CA PRO A 49 -8.81 7.41 -13.72
C PRO A 49 -7.56 7.88 -12.95
N CYS A 50 -7.49 7.66 -11.63
CA CYS A 50 -6.30 7.86 -10.80
C CYS A 50 -5.26 6.72 -10.92
N ILE A 51 -5.64 5.56 -11.45
CA ILE A 51 -4.80 4.35 -11.43
C ILE A 51 -3.80 4.37 -12.60
N ARG A 52 -2.55 4.04 -12.33
CA ARG A 52 -1.54 3.78 -13.35
C ARG A 52 -0.86 2.45 -13.09
N MET A 53 -0.52 1.76 -14.17
CA MET A 53 0.30 0.55 -14.17
C MET A 53 1.28 0.69 -15.33
N LYS A 54 2.56 0.38 -15.10
CA LYS A 54 3.55 0.34 -16.18
C LYS A 54 3.39 -0.90 -17.06
N ASP A 55 3.01 -2.01 -16.44
CA ASP A 55 2.90 -3.34 -17.06
C ASP A 55 1.61 -4.04 -16.54
N PRO A 56 0.44 -3.80 -17.16
CA PRO A 56 -0.82 -4.42 -16.74
C PRO A 56 -0.83 -5.94 -16.87
N GLU A 57 -0.08 -6.51 -17.83
CA GLU A 57 0.10 -7.95 -17.99
C GLU A 57 0.80 -8.58 -16.78
N ARG A 58 1.86 -7.95 -16.26
CA ARG A 58 2.53 -8.35 -15.02
C ARG A 58 1.61 -8.21 -13.80
N VAL A 59 0.81 -7.14 -13.71
CA VAL A 59 -0.15 -6.97 -12.61
C VAL A 59 -1.20 -8.10 -12.62
N GLU A 60 -1.74 -8.44 -13.80
CA GLU A 60 -2.63 -9.60 -13.97
C GLU A 60 -1.97 -10.90 -13.52
N GLU A 61 -0.72 -11.16 -13.90
CA GLU A 61 0.01 -12.37 -13.47
C GLU A 61 0.17 -12.43 -11.95
N LEU A 62 0.59 -11.33 -11.32
CA LEU A 62 0.75 -11.24 -9.86
C LEU A 62 -0.59 -11.45 -9.14
N VAL A 63 -1.65 -10.74 -9.54
CA VAL A 63 -2.99 -10.89 -8.96
C VAL A 63 -3.50 -12.32 -9.12
N CYS A 64 -3.33 -12.96 -10.28
CA CYS A 64 -3.70 -14.37 -10.48
C CYS A 64 -2.93 -15.33 -9.55
N LYS A 65 -1.64 -15.08 -9.30
CA LYS A 65 -0.84 -15.88 -8.34
C LYS A 65 -1.28 -15.65 -6.89
N LEU A 66 -1.61 -14.41 -6.51
CA LEU A 66 -2.14 -14.09 -5.18
C LEU A 66 -3.45 -14.85 -4.92
N ILE A 67 -4.41 -14.78 -5.85
CA ILE A 67 -5.70 -15.47 -5.79
C ILE A 67 -5.52 -16.98 -5.71
N LYS A 68 -4.62 -17.55 -6.53
CA LYS A 68 -4.32 -18.99 -6.47
C LYS A 68 -3.72 -19.45 -5.14
N GLY A 69 -3.00 -18.58 -4.43
CA GLY A 69 -2.49 -18.86 -3.08
C GLY A 69 -3.52 -18.63 -1.96
N GLY A 70 -4.48 -17.74 -2.19
CA GLY A 70 -5.57 -17.41 -1.26
C GLY A 70 -5.10 -16.80 0.07
N PRO A 71 -6.01 -16.62 1.05
CA PRO A 71 -5.69 -16.02 2.35
C PRO A 71 -4.68 -16.85 3.15
N LYS A 72 -4.60 -18.16 2.89
CA LYS A 72 -3.65 -19.05 3.58
C LYS A 72 -2.20 -18.65 3.32
N LYS A 73 -1.83 -18.31 2.09
CA LYS A 73 -0.48 -17.82 1.74
C LYS A 73 -0.28 -16.32 1.90
N LEU A 74 -1.34 -15.53 2.10
CA LEU A 74 -1.25 -14.07 2.14
C LEU A 74 -0.74 -13.54 3.49
N GLN A 75 0.13 -12.53 3.41
CA GLN A 75 0.41 -11.53 4.45
C GLN A 75 0.36 -10.12 3.83
N VAL A 76 0.19 -9.10 4.67
CA VAL A 76 0.23 -7.68 4.29
C VAL A 76 1.42 -7.02 4.97
N VAL A 77 2.16 -6.21 4.22
CA VAL A 77 3.18 -5.30 4.77
C VAL A 77 2.87 -3.89 4.30
N THR A 78 2.64 -2.96 5.22
CA THR A 78 2.18 -1.61 4.92
C THR A 78 2.95 -0.58 5.72
N ASP A 79 3.26 0.55 5.11
CA ASP A 79 3.51 1.77 5.85
C ASP A 79 2.21 2.28 6.53
N PHE A 80 2.28 3.27 7.42
CA PHE A 80 1.13 3.93 8.02
C PHE A 80 0.87 5.35 7.48
N ASP A 81 1.84 6.25 7.60
CA ASP A 81 1.65 7.68 7.40
C ASP A 81 1.53 8.02 5.92
N TYR A 82 0.37 8.55 5.50
CA TYR A 82 0.01 8.80 4.11
C TYR A 82 -0.11 7.53 3.23
N THR A 83 -0.03 6.34 3.83
CA THR A 83 -0.38 5.05 3.22
C THR A 83 -1.74 4.57 3.73
N ILE A 84 -1.86 4.33 5.05
CA ILE A 84 -3.11 3.99 5.75
C ILE A 84 -3.85 5.27 6.16
N SER A 85 -3.12 6.28 6.63
CA SER A 85 -3.67 7.63 6.82
C SER A 85 -3.77 8.38 5.48
N ARG A 86 -4.65 9.39 5.43
CA ARG A 86 -4.78 10.30 4.30
C ARG A 86 -3.61 11.27 4.26
N SER A 87 -3.20 11.70 3.07
CA SER A 87 -2.35 12.88 2.90
C SER A 87 -3.17 14.17 2.96
N HIS A 88 -4.45 14.14 2.58
CA HIS A 88 -5.35 15.28 2.73
C HIS A 88 -6.83 14.87 2.83
N TYR A 89 -7.65 15.79 3.33
CA TYR A 89 -9.11 15.71 3.30
C TYR A 89 -9.68 17.00 2.69
N ASN A 90 -10.43 16.88 1.59
CA ASN A 90 -10.98 18.01 0.82
C ASN A 90 -9.93 19.11 0.50
N GLY A 91 -8.73 18.71 0.07
CA GLY A 91 -7.61 19.61 -0.26
C GLY A 91 -6.87 20.23 0.94
N LYS A 92 -7.29 19.94 2.19
CA LYS A 92 -6.55 20.34 3.40
C LYS A 92 -5.60 19.21 3.83
N PRO A 93 -4.29 19.47 4.02
CA PRO A 93 -3.34 18.45 4.47
C PRO A 93 -3.77 17.80 5.79
N CYS A 94 -3.65 16.47 5.84
CA CYS A 94 -3.74 15.68 7.06
C CYS A 94 -2.34 15.53 7.68
N GLN A 95 -2.29 15.32 8.99
CA GLN A 95 -1.05 15.13 9.74
C GLN A 95 -0.53 13.69 9.62
N SER A 96 0.80 13.56 9.61
CA SER A 96 1.46 12.33 10.04
C SER A 96 1.43 12.20 11.56
N THR A 97 1.77 11.01 12.05
CA THR A 97 1.89 10.70 13.49
C THR A 97 2.84 11.65 14.24
N HIS A 98 3.99 12.00 13.65
CA HIS A 98 4.87 13.06 14.18
C HIS A 98 4.17 14.42 14.21
N CYS A 99 3.60 14.87 13.09
CA CYS A 99 2.99 16.20 13.02
C CYS A 99 1.80 16.36 13.98
N ALA A 100 1.05 15.30 14.28
CA ALA A 100 -0.03 15.34 15.27
C ALA A 100 0.50 15.61 16.70
N LEU A 101 1.61 14.97 17.09
CA LEU A 101 2.27 15.26 18.38
C LEU A 101 2.93 16.64 18.38
N GLU A 102 3.77 16.91 17.37
CA GLU A 102 4.59 18.14 17.27
C GLU A 102 3.78 19.44 17.18
N SER A 103 2.55 19.39 16.65
CA SER A 103 1.65 20.55 16.55
C SER A 103 0.58 20.62 17.64
N SER A 104 0.48 19.60 18.51
CA SER A 104 -0.52 19.53 19.58
C SER A 104 -0.45 20.72 20.53
N SER A 105 -1.61 21.23 20.94
CA SER A 105 -1.71 22.31 21.94
C SER A 105 -1.13 21.94 23.32
N LEU A 106 -0.89 20.65 23.55
CA LEU A 106 -0.20 20.12 24.74
C LEU A 106 1.32 20.37 24.72
N ILE A 107 1.92 20.58 23.54
CA ILE A 107 3.32 21.00 23.43
C ILE A 107 3.38 22.53 23.64
N PRO A 108 4.28 23.05 24.50
CA PRO A 108 4.51 24.49 24.67
C PRO A 108 4.77 25.21 23.34
N GLU A 109 4.25 26.42 23.16
CA GLU A 109 4.38 27.14 21.87
C GLU A 109 5.84 27.34 21.45
N GLU A 110 6.76 27.58 22.40
CA GLU A 110 8.19 27.69 22.11
C GLU A 110 8.75 26.41 21.47
N ASN A 111 8.43 25.24 22.05
CA ASN A 111 8.81 23.94 21.49
C ASN A 111 8.17 23.72 20.11
N ARG A 112 6.90 24.11 19.91
CA ARG A 112 6.24 24.04 18.59
C ARG A 112 6.85 24.98 17.55
N VAL A 113 7.34 26.16 17.94
CA VAL A 113 8.10 27.06 17.06
C VAL A 113 9.44 26.42 16.66
N GLN A 114 10.14 25.76 17.58
CA GLN A 114 11.39 25.08 17.29
C GLN A 114 11.19 23.89 16.34
N LEU A 115 10.19 23.04 16.60
CA LEU A 115 9.82 21.91 15.74
C LEU A 115 9.46 22.35 14.31
N ARG A 116 8.67 23.43 14.15
CA ARG A 116 8.37 24.01 12.83
C ARG A 116 9.65 24.45 12.08
N ARG A 117 10.60 25.11 12.76
CA ARG A 117 11.88 25.52 12.14
C ARG A 117 12.75 24.33 11.71
N ILE A 118 12.72 23.24 12.48
CA ILE A 118 13.40 21.99 12.12
C ILE A 118 12.75 21.42 10.84
N GLN A 119 11.43 21.29 10.81
CA GLN A 119 10.71 20.82 9.61
C GLN A 119 10.97 21.70 8.38
N GLU A 120 10.92 23.03 8.52
CA GLU A 120 11.25 24.00 7.46
C GLU A 120 12.67 23.84 6.91
N LYS A 121 13.63 23.42 7.74
CA LYS A 121 15.02 23.15 7.34
C LYS A 121 15.17 21.82 6.59
N TYR A 122 14.58 20.73 7.10
CA TYR A 122 14.88 19.37 6.63
C TYR A 122 13.92 18.82 5.58
N HIS A 123 12.64 19.20 5.59
CA HIS A 123 11.68 18.71 4.60
C HIS A 123 12.05 19.08 3.14
N PRO A 124 12.61 20.26 2.83
CA PRO A 124 13.13 20.53 1.49
C PRO A 124 14.25 19.57 1.05
N ILE A 125 15.09 19.11 1.99
CA ILE A 125 16.22 18.19 1.75
C ILE A 125 15.68 16.78 1.47
N GLU A 126 14.73 16.30 2.28
CA GLU A 126 13.98 15.06 2.04
C GLU A 126 13.39 15.03 0.62
N MET A 127 12.80 16.15 0.20
CA MET A 127 12.03 16.28 -1.04
C MET A 127 12.85 16.72 -2.27
N ASP A 128 14.17 16.86 -2.16
CA ASP A 128 15.06 17.27 -3.24
C ASP A 128 15.29 16.12 -4.26
N PRO A 129 14.86 16.24 -5.54
CA PRO A 129 15.07 15.19 -6.54
C PRO A 129 16.52 15.09 -7.04
N HIS A 130 17.39 16.04 -6.72
CA HIS A 130 18.79 16.10 -7.18
C HIS A 130 19.79 15.54 -6.18
N MET A 131 19.39 15.36 -4.92
CA MET A 131 20.24 14.82 -3.85
C MET A 131 20.06 13.30 -3.72
N SER A 132 21.16 12.55 -3.59
CA SER A 132 21.08 11.09 -3.48
C SER A 132 20.53 10.64 -2.12
N THR A 133 19.91 9.46 -2.06
CA THR A 133 19.45 8.86 -0.79
C THR A 133 20.57 8.75 0.24
N ALA A 134 21.79 8.41 -0.21
CA ALA A 134 22.96 8.29 0.67
C ALA A 134 23.34 9.63 1.32
N ASP A 135 23.28 10.73 0.56
CA ASP A 135 23.57 12.07 1.08
C ASP A 135 22.45 12.59 1.99
N LYS A 136 21.19 12.19 1.75
CA LYS A 136 20.05 12.59 2.59
C LYS A 136 20.02 11.92 3.96
N ILE A 137 20.46 10.65 4.08
CA ILE A 137 20.38 9.87 5.31
C ILE A 137 20.93 10.63 6.55
N PRO A 138 22.16 11.21 6.52
CA PRO A 138 22.66 12.01 7.65
C PRO A 138 21.74 13.15 8.07
N HIS A 139 21.10 13.84 7.14
CA HIS A 139 20.15 14.92 7.44
C HIS A 139 18.84 14.41 8.03
N MET A 140 18.36 13.23 7.61
CA MET A 140 17.16 12.63 8.19
C MET A 140 17.42 12.14 9.62
N VAL A 141 18.60 11.55 9.89
CA VAL A 141 19.03 11.22 11.26
C VAL A 141 19.13 12.48 12.12
N GLU A 142 19.68 13.57 11.59
CA GLU A 142 19.80 14.84 12.32
C GLU A 142 18.41 15.46 12.62
N TRP A 143 17.49 15.44 11.66
CA TRP A 143 16.10 15.90 11.82
C TRP A 143 15.40 15.15 12.95
N TYR A 144 15.34 13.81 12.85
CA TYR A 144 14.66 12.99 13.85
C TYR A 144 15.28 13.18 15.23
N SER A 145 16.61 13.22 15.32
CA SER A 145 17.32 13.45 16.60
C SER A 145 16.94 14.79 17.24
N GLN A 146 16.83 15.87 16.46
CA GLN A 146 16.45 17.20 16.98
C GLN A 146 14.96 17.26 17.38
N SER A 147 14.05 16.68 16.59
CA SER A 147 12.63 16.57 16.95
C SER A 147 12.46 15.76 18.24
N HIS A 148 13.04 14.57 18.30
CA HIS A 148 12.96 13.66 19.44
C HIS A 148 13.53 14.30 20.73
N ALA A 149 14.61 15.07 20.62
CA ALA A 149 15.17 15.83 21.74
C ALA A 149 14.21 16.88 22.31
N ILE A 150 13.40 17.55 21.48
CA ILE A 150 12.38 18.50 21.95
C ILE A 150 11.19 17.75 22.58
N LEU A 151 10.78 16.62 21.99
CA LEU A 151 9.67 15.80 22.50
C LEU A 151 9.97 15.19 23.89
N MET A 152 11.21 14.79 24.15
CA MET A 152 11.67 14.36 25.50
C MET A 152 11.65 15.48 26.55
N ASN A 153 11.66 16.75 26.12
CA ASN A 153 11.57 17.92 27.00
C ASN A 153 10.18 18.58 26.90
N SER A 154 9.14 17.76 26.70
CA SER A 154 7.74 18.20 26.71
C SER A 154 6.99 17.63 27.91
N ASP A 155 6.04 18.39 28.44
CA ASP A 155 5.16 17.95 29.54
C ASP A 155 4.06 16.96 29.10
N VAL A 156 4.14 16.43 27.88
CA VAL A 156 3.14 15.51 27.32
C VAL A 156 3.32 14.12 27.93
N LYS A 157 2.21 13.59 28.45
CA LYS A 157 2.16 12.26 29.06
C LYS A 157 1.49 11.26 28.12
N LYS A 158 1.82 9.98 28.32
CA LYS A 158 1.15 8.86 27.63
C LYS A 158 -0.38 8.88 27.76
N SER A 159 -0.89 9.36 28.89
CA SER A 159 -2.34 9.52 29.16
C SER A 159 -3.03 10.48 28.20
N ASP A 160 -2.29 11.38 27.55
CA ASP A 160 -2.86 12.45 26.74
C ASP A 160 -3.10 12.00 25.30
N PHE A 161 -2.49 10.90 24.85
CA PHE A 161 -2.55 10.43 23.46
C PHE A 161 -3.96 10.19 22.92
N PRO A 162 -4.92 9.60 23.66
CA PRO A 162 -6.29 9.42 23.15
C PRO A 162 -6.96 10.76 22.82
N LYS A 163 -6.70 11.79 23.65
CA LYS A 163 -7.19 13.16 23.41
C LYS A 163 -6.41 13.83 22.27
N LEU A 164 -5.09 13.70 22.26
CA LEU A 164 -4.22 14.26 21.22
C LEU A 164 -4.63 13.77 19.83
N VAL A 165 -4.88 12.46 19.69
CA VAL A 165 -5.38 11.87 18.45
C VAL A 165 -6.77 12.41 18.08
N ALA A 166 -7.69 12.49 19.04
CA ALA A 166 -9.04 13.02 18.81
C ALA A 166 -9.07 14.53 18.44
N ASP A 167 -8.13 15.32 18.97
CA ASP A 167 -7.97 16.75 18.66
C ASP A 167 -7.09 16.99 17.41
N SER A 168 -6.42 15.96 16.89
CA SER A 168 -5.58 16.02 15.68
C SER A 168 -6.42 15.99 14.39
N ASN A 169 -5.76 16.16 13.23
CA ASN A 169 -6.39 15.89 11.93
C ASN A 169 -5.86 14.64 11.22
N ILE A 170 -5.31 13.66 11.98
CA ILE A 170 -5.06 12.32 11.46
C ILE A 170 -6.39 11.70 11.05
N MET A 171 -6.50 11.29 9.79
CA MET A 171 -7.67 10.62 9.24
C MET A 171 -7.22 9.37 8.48
N LEU A 172 -7.91 8.25 8.66
CA LEU A 172 -7.67 7.06 7.83
C LEU A 172 -8.28 7.24 6.43
N ARG A 173 -7.75 6.50 5.45
CA ARG A 173 -8.34 6.43 4.11
C ARG A 173 -9.72 5.77 4.15
N ASP A 174 -10.62 6.19 3.26
CA ASP A 174 -11.96 5.60 3.17
C ASP A 174 -11.85 4.08 2.90
N GLY A 175 -12.56 3.27 3.69
CA GLY A 175 -12.51 1.82 3.60
C GLY A 175 -11.37 1.14 4.37
N CYS A 176 -10.61 1.85 5.21
CA CYS A 176 -9.65 1.22 6.14
C CYS A 176 -10.29 0.25 7.13
N GLU A 177 -11.50 0.53 7.63
CA GLU A 177 -12.27 -0.37 8.50
C GLU A 177 -12.45 -1.74 7.81
N SER A 178 -13.12 -1.76 6.66
CA SER A 178 -13.33 -2.98 5.86
C SER A 178 -12.02 -3.67 5.46
N PHE A 179 -10.95 -2.92 5.21
CA PHE A 179 -9.63 -3.48 4.93
C PHE A 179 -9.11 -4.30 6.11
N PHE A 180 -9.03 -3.70 7.29
CA PHE A 180 -8.49 -4.38 8.47
C PHE A 180 -9.43 -5.47 9.01
N GLU A 181 -10.76 -5.29 8.93
CA GLU A 181 -11.75 -6.32 9.25
C GLU A 181 -11.57 -7.57 8.38
N MET A 182 -11.51 -7.44 7.05
CA MET A 182 -11.32 -8.59 6.14
C MET A 182 -10.02 -9.35 6.44
N LEU A 183 -8.94 -8.62 6.76
CA LEU A 183 -7.66 -9.21 7.15
C LEU A 183 -7.75 -9.93 8.50
N HIS A 184 -8.49 -9.36 9.46
CA HIS A 184 -8.70 -9.95 10.77
C HIS A 184 -9.54 -11.23 10.72
N GLU A 185 -10.71 -11.19 10.06
CA GLU A 185 -11.61 -12.35 9.91
C GLU A 185 -10.88 -13.56 9.31
N HIS A 186 -9.99 -13.33 8.34
CA HIS A 186 -9.25 -14.38 7.64
C HIS A 186 -7.87 -14.68 8.26
N GLN A 187 -7.56 -14.09 9.42
CA GLN A 187 -6.30 -14.27 10.17
C GLN A 187 -5.07 -14.06 9.29
N ILE A 188 -5.10 -13.00 8.47
CA ILE A 188 -4.00 -12.60 7.59
C ILE A 188 -3.02 -11.74 8.42
N PRO A 189 -1.76 -12.17 8.60
CA PRO A 189 -0.77 -11.38 9.32
C PRO A 189 -0.55 -10.04 8.61
N THR A 190 -0.58 -8.97 9.40
CA THR A 190 -0.46 -7.59 8.89
C THR A 190 0.65 -6.88 9.63
N LEU A 191 1.77 -6.62 8.96
CA LEU A 191 2.86 -5.81 9.50
C LEU A 191 2.67 -4.35 9.08
N VAL A 192 2.51 -3.46 10.05
CA VAL A 192 2.58 -2.02 9.87
C VAL A 192 4.01 -1.57 10.22
N PHE A 193 4.78 -1.13 9.22
CA PHE A 193 6.17 -0.71 9.38
C PHE A 193 6.29 0.77 9.01
N SER A 194 6.19 1.61 10.04
CA SER A 194 6.15 3.06 9.93
C SER A 194 7.45 3.70 10.39
N ALA A 195 7.86 4.79 9.72
CA ALA A 195 8.90 5.69 10.22
C ALA A 195 8.34 6.76 11.17
N GLY A 196 7.03 6.73 11.43
CA GLY A 196 6.32 7.63 12.33
C GLY A 196 6.53 7.32 13.82
N LEU A 197 5.54 7.69 14.64
CA LEU A 197 5.48 7.41 16.09
C LEU A 197 4.57 6.22 16.38
N GLY A 198 5.12 5.16 16.98
CA GLY A 198 4.44 3.90 17.28
C GLY A 198 3.24 4.06 18.22
N ASP A 199 3.40 4.81 19.31
CA ASP A 199 2.32 5.01 20.28
C ASP A 199 1.14 5.83 19.69
N ILE A 200 1.42 6.80 18.82
CA ILE A 200 0.40 7.64 18.16
C ILE A 200 -0.32 6.89 17.05
N LEU A 201 0.39 6.07 16.24
CA LEU A 201 -0.24 5.30 15.17
C LEU A 201 -1.16 4.20 15.71
N GLU A 202 -0.76 3.53 16.79
CA GLU A 202 -1.63 2.56 17.46
C GLU A 202 -2.88 3.23 18.06
N GLU A 203 -2.72 4.41 18.67
CA GLU A 203 -3.84 5.14 19.26
C GLU A 203 -4.80 5.67 18.19
N ALA A 204 -4.28 6.12 17.04
CA ALA A 204 -5.08 6.42 15.86
C ALA A 204 -5.88 5.19 15.36
N LEU A 205 -5.24 4.03 15.24
CA LEU A 205 -5.95 2.80 14.85
C LEU A 205 -7.02 2.40 15.87
N LYS A 206 -6.79 2.59 17.19
CA LYS A 206 -7.80 2.34 18.24
C LYS A 206 -8.97 3.33 18.15
N HIS A 207 -8.69 4.61 17.94
CA HIS A 207 -9.70 5.67 17.76
C HIS A 207 -10.66 5.35 16.60
N TYR A 208 -10.11 4.90 15.47
CA TYR A 208 -10.87 4.48 14.28
C TYR A 208 -11.30 3.00 14.28
N GLN A 209 -11.27 2.31 15.43
CA GLN A 209 -11.69 0.90 15.58
C GLN A 209 -10.98 -0.10 14.63
N CYS A 210 -9.82 0.28 14.09
CA CYS A 210 -9.04 -0.45 13.09
C CYS A 210 -7.87 -1.27 13.68
N HIS A 211 -7.78 -1.40 15.00
CA HIS A 211 -6.65 -2.04 15.68
C HIS A 211 -6.94 -3.51 16.07
N PHE A 212 -6.47 -4.47 15.27
CA PHE A 212 -6.81 -5.89 15.42
C PHE A 212 -5.64 -6.80 15.89
N PRO A 213 -5.91 -7.92 16.60
CA PRO A 213 -4.88 -8.83 17.14
C PRO A 213 -3.91 -9.49 16.13
N ASN A 214 -4.28 -9.58 14.85
CA ASN A 214 -3.43 -10.10 13.77
C ASN A 214 -2.40 -9.08 13.23
N MET A 215 -2.43 -7.85 13.77
CA MET A 215 -1.50 -6.80 13.41
C MET A 215 -0.21 -6.90 14.23
N LYS A 216 0.91 -6.51 13.61
CA LYS A 216 2.21 -6.27 14.24
C LYS A 216 2.73 -4.92 13.79
N PHE A 217 3.50 -4.29 14.66
CA PHE A 217 3.93 -2.90 14.49
C PHE A 217 5.45 -2.81 14.66
N ILE A 218 6.10 -2.11 13.73
CA ILE A 218 7.50 -1.70 13.81
C ILE A 218 7.52 -0.20 13.52
N SER A 219 7.93 0.59 14.50
CA SER A 219 7.90 2.06 14.45
C SER A 219 8.76 2.66 15.58
N ASN A 220 8.95 3.98 15.59
CA ASN A 220 9.64 4.67 16.67
C ASN A 220 8.70 4.76 17.89
N TYR A 221 8.89 3.87 18.86
CA TYR A 221 8.12 3.90 20.11
C TYR A 221 8.77 4.80 21.15
N LEU A 222 7.94 5.57 21.85
CA LEU A 222 8.36 6.40 22.97
C LEU A 222 8.68 5.53 24.19
N GLN A 223 9.67 5.96 24.96
CA GLN A 223 9.99 5.43 26.29
C GLN A 223 9.38 6.35 27.34
N PHE A 224 8.83 5.75 28.40
CA PHE A 224 8.14 6.45 29.48
C PHE A 224 8.73 6.07 30.84
N ASP A 225 8.66 6.99 31.80
CA ASP A 225 8.84 6.70 33.23
C ASP A 225 7.55 6.16 33.88
N GLU A 226 7.57 5.99 35.21
CA GLU A 226 6.43 5.46 35.98
C GLU A 226 5.24 6.44 36.01
N GLU A 227 5.52 7.74 35.95
CA GLU A 227 4.57 8.84 35.90
C GLU A 227 3.99 9.11 34.48
N GLY A 228 4.49 8.40 33.48
CA GLY A 228 4.04 8.44 32.09
C GLY A 228 4.61 9.60 31.25
N ASN A 229 5.65 10.29 31.71
CA ASN A 229 6.35 11.33 30.95
C ASN A 229 7.28 10.70 29.90
N ILE A 230 7.55 11.40 28.79
CA ILE A 230 8.45 10.92 27.74
C ILE A 230 9.91 11.06 28.21
N THR A 231 10.65 9.95 28.27
CA THR A 231 12.07 9.92 28.69
C THR A 231 13.04 9.48 27.60
N GLY A 232 12.54 9.06 26.44
CA GLY A 232 13.37 8.52 25.37
C GLY A 232 12.58 7.93 24.21
N PHE A 233 13.32 7.24 23.34
CA PHE A 233 12.80 6.38 22.28
C PHE A 233 13.39 4.98 22.42
N LYS A 234 12.60 3.96 22.09
CA LYS A 234 12.99 2.55 22.22
C LYS A 234 13.67 2.05 20.94
N GLY A 235 14.79 1.35 21.10
CA GLY A 235 15.48 0.66 20.01
C GLY A 235 16.25 1.61 19.08
N GLU A 236 16.45 1.17 17.84
CA GLU A 236 17.14 1.95 16.80
C GLU A 236 16.16 2.84 16.04
N LEU A 237 16.60 4.04 15.68
CA LEU A 237 15.83 5.01 14.90
C LEU A 237 15.39 4.42 13.54
N ILE A 238 14.10 4.51 13.25
CA ILE A 238 13.51 4.23 11.94
C ILE A 238 13.16 5.54 11.25
N HIS A 239 13.71 5.76 10.06
CA HIS A 239 13.42 6.87 9.16
C HIS A 239 13.09 6.32 7.75
N MET A 240 12.56 7.17 6.86
CA MET A 240 12.10 6.78 5.52
C MET A 240 13.12 5.99 4.67
N TYR A 241 14.43 6.11 4.90
CA TYR A 241 15.49 5.44 4.13
C TYR A 241 16.17 4.22 4.83
N ASN A 242 15.65 3.72 5.95
CA ASN A 242 16.18 2.51 6.60
C ASN A 242 15.10 1.50 6.99
N LYS A 243 13.88 1.61 6.45
CA LYS A 243 12.82 0.61 6.64
C LYS A 243 13.20 -0.73 6.01
N ASN A 244 13.99 -1.54 6.71
CA ASN A 244 14.47 -2.83 6.24
C ASN A 244 14.36 -3.91 7.32
N HIS A 245 14.63 -5.15 6.94
CA HIS A 245 14.40 -6.34 7.76
C HIS A 245 15.30 -6.44 9.01
N CYS A 246 16.35 -5.61 9.17
CA CYS A 246 17.15 -5.55 10.40
C CYS A 246 16.34 -5.09 11.61
N HIS A 247 15.25 -4.34 11.41
CA HIS A 247 14.32 -3.96 12.48
C HIS A 247 13.33 -5.08 12.85
N VAL A 248 13.23 -6.15 12.05
CA VAL A 248 12.30 -7.28 12.26
C VAL A 248 12.96 -8.33 13.17
N ASN A 249 13.03 -8.06 14.47
CA ASN A 249 13.67 -8.96 15.46
C ASN A 249 12.66 -9.71 16.35
N SER A 250 11.61 -10.29 15.76
CA SER A 250 10.60 -11.11 16.48
C SER A 250 10.52 -12.54 15.89
N PRO A 251 11.02 -13.57 16.61
CA PRO A 251 10.82 -14.98 16.27
C PRO A 251 9.34 -15.36 16.11
N GLU A 252 8.46 -14.73 16.89
CA GLU A 252 7.00 -14.94 16.84
C GLU A 252 6.42 -14.46 15.50
N TYR A 253 6.86 -13.29 15.02
CA TYR A 253 6.48 -12.79 13.69
C TYR A 253 6.95 -13.74 12.59
N TYR A 254 8.23 -14.14 12.61
CA TYR A 254 8.77 -15.10 11.62
C TYR A 254 7.99 -16.41 11.59
N GLN A 255 7.64 -16.96 12.75
CA GLN A 255 6.87 -18.19 12.82
C GLN A 255 5.43 -17.99 12.30
N ALA A 256 4.82 -16.81 12.53
CA ALA A 256 3.49 -16.48 12.01
C ALA A 256 3.46 -16.27 10.48
N VAL A 257 4.56 -15.76 9.88
CA VAL A 257 4.64 -15.47 8.43
C VAL A 257 5.39 -16.52 7.61
N LYS A 258 5.93 -17.58 8.23
CA LYS A 258 6.76 -18.62 7.58
C LYS A 258 6.12 -19.25 6.34
N GLU A 259 4.82 -19.50 6.37
CA GLU A 259 4.05 -20.09 5.27
C GLU A 259 3.36 -19.04 4.37
N LYS A 260 3.53 -17.75 4.69
CA LYS A 260 2.88 -16.62 4.03
C LYS A 260 3.71 -16.10 2.87
N THR A 261 3.91 -16.93 1.85
CA THR A 261 4.81 -16.64 0.73
C THR A 261 4.28 -15.57 -0.26
N ASN A 262 3.03 -15.14 -0.11
CA ASN A 262 2.40 -14.11 -0.93
C ASN A 262 2.26 -12.81 -0.13
N ILE A 263 2.76 -11.69 -0.67
CA ILE A 263 2.74 -10.39 0.00
C ILE A 263 1.97 -9.35 -0.83
N LEU A 264 1.10 -8.62 -0.15
CA LEU A 264 0.58 -7.33 -0.60
C LEU A 264 1.37 -6.23 0.12
N LEU A 265 2.15 -5.46 -0.64
CA LEU A 265 2.95 -4.34 -0.12
C LEU A 265 2.28 -3.00 -0.44
N LEU A 266 2.09 -2.18 0.57
CA LEU A 266 1.51 -0.84 0.48
C LEU A 266 2.50 0.21 1.00
N GLY A 267 2.67 1.32 0.29
CA GLY A 267 3.53 2.43 0.71
C GLY A 267 3.30 3.70 -0.12
N ASP A 268 3.83 4.84 0.32
CA ASP A 268 3.70 6.14 -0.35
C ASP A 268 5.06 6.78 -0.72
N SER A 269 6.16 6.13 -0.29
CA SER A 269 7.54 6.51 -0.52
C SER A 269 8.30 5.42 -1.29
N LEU A 270 9.46 5.76 -1.86
CA LEU A 270 10.32 4.73 -2.47
C LEU A 270 11.03 3.86 -1.43
N GLY A 271 11.18 4.34 -0.19
CA GLY A 271 11.81 3.57 0.89
C GLY A 271 10.92 2.44 1.43
N ASP A 272 9.61 2.52 1.24
CA ASP A 272 8.68 1.47 1.64
C ASP A 272 8.90 0.16 0.86
N LEU A 273 9.53 0.23 -0.31
CA LEU A 273 9.93 -0.94 -1.09
C LEU A 273 10.95 -1.81 -0.35
N ASP A 274 11.77 -1.20 0.52
CA ASP A 274 12.82 -1.86 1.29
C ASP A 274 12.27 -2.57 2.54
N MET A 275 10.99 -2.40 2.90
CA MET A 275 10.35 -3.13 4.01
C MET A 275 10.45 -4.66 3.86
N LEU A 276 10.72 -5.13 2.64
CA LEU A 276 10.92 -6.53 2.27
C LEU A 276 12.40 -6.90 2.01
N ALA A 277 13.32 -5.93 1.99
CA ALA A 277 14.74 -6.13 1.71
C ALA A 277 15.41 -6.95 2.83
N GLY A 278 16.06 -8.05 2.45
CA GLY A 278 16.68 -9.01 3.37
C GLY A 278 15.81 -10.24 3.69
N SER A 279 14.52 -10.22 3.33
CA SER A 279 13.62 -11.38 3.49
C SER A 279 13.75 -12.37 2.33
N GLN A 280 13.84 -13.67 2.64
CA GLN A 280 13.99 -14.75 1.64
C GLN A 280 12.71 -15.60 1.43
N LEU A 281 11.60 -15.24 2.07
CA LEU A 281 10.40 -16.09 2.18
C LEU A 281 9.32 -15.84 1.10
N GLN A 282 9.66 -15.10 0.04
CA GLN A 282 8.66 -14.46 -0.84
C GLN A 282 8.60 -15.14 -2.21
N GLU A 283 7.43 -15.68 -2.57
CA GLU A 283 7.14 -16.22 -3.92
C GLU A 283 6.47 -15.17 -4.81
N VAL A 284 5.59 -14.33 -4.23
CA VAL A 284 4.77 -13.35 -4.97
C VAL A 284 4.68 -12.08 -4.15
N VAL A 285 4.98 -10.93 -4.77
CA VAL A 285 4.83 -9.61 -4.15
C VAL A 285 4.12 -8.69 -5.13
N LEU A 286 2.96 -8.17 -4.75
CA LEU A 286 2.28 -7.09 -5.46
C LEU A 286 2.50 -5.78 -4.70
N ARG A 287 3.09 -4.78 -5.36
CA ARG A 287 3.41 -3.47 -4.77
C ARG A 287 2.41 -2.42 -5.24
N ILE A 288 1.75 -1.77 -4.29
CA ILE A 288 0.80 -0.68 -4.55
C ILE A 288 1.35 0.60 -3.90
N GLY A 289 1.63 1.60 -4.74
CA GLY A 289 2.21 2.88 -4.34
C GLY A 289 1.18 4.00 -4.33
N PHE A 290 1.00 4.68 -3.20
CA PHE A 290 0.15 5.87 -3.07
C PHE A 290 0.99 7.11 -3.45
N LEU A 291 0.69 7.73 -4.60
CA LEU A 291 1.41 8.91 -5.06
C LEU A 291 0.63 10.18 -4.67
N ASN A 292 0.90 10.65 -3.46
CA ASN A 292 0.18 11.74 -2.79
C ASN A 292 0.61 13.17 -3.21
N ALA A 293 1.86 13.37 -3.66
CA ALA A 293 2.43 14.70 -3.87
C ALA A 293 3.54 14.68 -4.94
N LYS A 294 3.81 15.85 -5.54
CA LYS A 294 4.78 16.03 -6.65
C LYS A 294 4.56 15.02 -7.79
N ILE A 295 3.30 14.85 -8.19
CA ILE A 295 2.84 13.75 -9.06
C ILE A 295 3.66 13.70 -10.36
N GLU A 296 3.80 14.81 -11.08
CA GLU A 296 4.52 14.85 -12.37
C GLU A 296 6.00 14.48 -12.23
N GLU A 297 6.68 14.95 -11.18
CA GLU A 297 8.09 14.68 -10.91
C GLU A 297 8.33 13.21 -10.49
N ARG A 298 7.48 12.67 -9.62
CA ARG A 298 7.67 11.35 -8.98
C ARG A 298 7.05 10.18 -9.74
N LEU A 299 6.02 10.41 -10.56
CA LEU A 299 5.30 9.34 -11.27
C LEU A 299 6.21 8.41 -12.12
N PRO A 300 7.24 8.90 -12.85
CA PRO A 300 8.14 8.02 -13.59
C PRO A 300 8.91 7.05 -12.68
N GLN A 301 9.36 7.50 -11.52
CA GLN A 301 10.04 6.64 -10.54
C GLN A 301 9.06 5.65 -9.91
N PHE A 302 7.85 6.10 -9.55
CA PHE A 302 6.81 5.25 -8.99
C PHE A 302 6.40 4.12 -9.94
N LEU A 303 6.21 4.43 -11.23
CA LEU A 303 5.87 3.44 -12.26
C LEU A 303 7.01 2.44 -12.55
N ASN A 304 8.26 2.79 -12.24
CA ASN A 304 9.38 1.88 -12.39
C ASN A 304 9.50 0.90 -11.22
N SER A 305 8.93 1.22 -10.06
CA SER A 305 9.21 0.53 -8.79
C SER A 305 7.98 -0.15 -8.15
N PHE A 306 6.79 0.41 -8.35
CA PHE A 306 5.51 -0.18 -7.92
C PHE A 306 4.79 -0.84 -9.11
N ASP A 307 4.08 -1.94 -8.85
CA ASP A 307 3.31 -2.65 -9.87
C ASP A 307 2.00 -1.88 -10.20
N ILE A 308 1.38 -1.27 -9.19
CA ILE A 308 0.22 -0.37 -9.31
C ILE A 308 0.53 0.96 -8.60
N VAL A 309 0.21 2.09 -9.23
CA VAL A 309 0.33 3.44 -8.66
C VAL A 309 -1.04 4.08 -8.56
N LEU A 310 -1.38 4.59 -7.39
CA LEU A 310 -2.63 5.28 -7.08
C LEU A 310 -2.32 6.80 -7.00
N ILE A 311 -2.68 7.56 -8.03
CA ILE A 311 -2.45 9.01 -8.04
C ILE A 311 -3.53 9.70 -7.21
N ASP A 312 -3.12 10.28 -6.08
CA ASP A 312 -3.99 11.04 -5.18
C ASP A 312 -5.31 10.31 -4.78
N ASP A 313 -5.25 8.99 -4.60
CA ASP A 313 -6.39 8.21 -4.14
C ASP A 313 -6.45 8.24 -2.60
N GLN A 314 -7.46 8.92 -2.06
CA GLN A 314 -7.68 9.03 -0.61
C GLN A 314 -8.49 7.86 -0.01
N THR A 315 -8.59 6.73 -0.74
CA THR A 315 -9.37 5.52 -0.39
C THR A 315 -8.52 4.24 -0.38
N MET A 316 -9.07 3.18 0.22
CA MET A 316 -8.56 1.80 0.15
C MET A 316 -9.28 0.96 -0.92
N ASP A 317 -10.12 1.55 -1.76
CA ASP A 317 -11.02 0.82 -2.68
C ASP A 317 -10.30 -0.20 -3.56
N VAL A 318 -9.16 0.17 -4.14
CA VAL A 318 -8.36 -0.72 -5.00
C VAL A 318 -7.78 -1.89 -4.22
N VAL A 319 -7.23 -1.59 -3.05
CA VAL A 319 -6.65 -2.59 -2.14
C VAL A 319 -7.74 -3.59 -1.72
N ASN A 320 -8.90 -3.08 -1.31
CA ASN A 320 -10.07 -3.86 -0.93
C ASN A 320 -10.66 -4.66 -2.10
N GLY A 321 -10.71 -4.08 -3.31
CA GLY A 321 -11.18 -4.75 -4.53
C GLY A 321 -10.30 -5.93 -4.93
N ILE A 322 -8.98 -5.79 -4.81
CA ILE A 322 -8.01 -6.88 -5.00
C ILE A 322 -8.12 -7.91 -3.88
N LEU A 323 -8.16 -7.47 -2.61
CA LEU A 323 -8.23 -8.35 -1.44
C LEU A 323 -9.47 -9.24 -1.48
N ARG A 324 -10.64 -8.69 -1.86
CA ARG A 324 -11.87 -9.45 -2.08
C ARG A 324 -11.69 -10.61 -3.06
N LYS A 325 -10.92 -10.43 -4.16
CA LYS A 325 -10.66 -11.50 -5.13
C LYS A 325 -9.72 -12.58 -4.61
N ILE A 326 -8.83 -12.24 -3.66
CA ILE A 326 -7.88 -13.17 -3.07
C ILE A 326 -8.54 -14.01 -1.98
N ILE A 327 -9.50 -13.43 -1.27
CA ILE A 327 -10.20 -14.07 -0.15
C ILE A 327 -11.41 -14.91 -0.60
N TYR A 328 -12.21 -14.42 -1.56
CA TYR A 328 -13.52 -14.98 -1.95
C TYR A 328 -13.57 -15.45 -3.42
#